data_AF-A0A945XS30-F1
#
_entry.id   AF-A0A945XS30-F1
#
_cell.length_a   1.000
_cell.length_b   1.000
_cell.length_c   1.000
_cell.angle_alpha   90.00
_cell.angle_beta   90.00
_cell.angle_gamma   90.00
#
_symmetry.space_group_name_H-M   'P 1'
#
loop_
_entity.id
_entity.type
_entity.pdbx_description
1 polymer ?
#
loop_
_entity_poly.entity_id
_entity_poly.type
_entity_poly.pdbx_seq_one_letter_code
_entity_poly.pdbx_strand_id
1 'polypeptide(L)'
;MLFRLACFCGLLLSQASIADPRATRASVDLDNATDIQKLSYLLGLDMYEKRSKQGFTLDPEMVARAIRDEQAGIKPELSSAEYMRTFTLKQEIITNFEARWQALSEKNLAEGKAFLARKALEPGVISTDSGLLYRILRSGAGEKPRASDIARVHYRGTLLNGDEFDSSFKRGKPGDFPVGKLRPAMKETLLLMREGAKWVFYAPPHLGYGEDGSGPIGPNETLVTEIELLEILK
;
A
#
# COMPACT_ATOMS: atom_id res chain seq x y z
N MET A 1 -65.06 47.51 38.02
CA MET A 1 -63.81 47.57 38.82
C MET A 1 -63.18 46.18 38.80
N LEU A 2 -61.85 46.09 38.63
CA LEU A 2 -60.95 44.89 38.59
C LEU A 2 -60.87 44.15 37.23
N PHE A 3 -59.82 44.23 36.40
CA PHE A 3 -58.37 43.92 36.42
C PHE A 3 -57.97 42.48 35.97
N ARG A 4 -57.06 42.43 34.97
CA ARG A 4 -56.02 41.40 34.64
C ARG A 4 -56.46 40.10 33.93
N LEU A 5 -55.69 39.41 33.09
CA LEU A 5 -54.27 39.44 32.68
C LEU A 5 -54.12 38.72 31.31
N ALA A 6 -53.15 39.12 30.49
CA ALA A 6 -52.76 38.43 29.25
C ALA A 6 -51.86 37.22 29.53
N CYS A 7 -51.91 36.20 28.67
CA CYS A 7 -50.88 35.17 28.56
C CYS A 7 -50.71 34.75 27.09
N PHE A 8 -49.59 35.17 26.47
CA PHE A 8 -49.17 34.80 25.13
C PHE A 8 -48.19 33.62 25.27
N CYS A 9 -48.58 32.43 24.82
CA CYS A 9 -47.70 31.25 24.82
C CYS A 9 -47.11 31.08 23.41
N GLY A 10 -45.85 31.48 23.23
CA GLY A 10 -45.11 31.27 21.99
C GLY A 10 -44.57 29.84 21.91
N LEU A 11 -45.00 29.08 20.90
CA LEU A 11 -44.45 27.77 20.57
C LEU A 11 -43.22 27.96 19.66
N LEU A 12 -42.02 27.69 20.19
CA LEU A 12 -40.79 27.60 19.41
C LEU A 12 -40.64 26.16 18.89
N LEU A 13 -40.84 25.97 17.58
CA LEU A 13 -40.46 24.77 16.86
C LEU A 13 -38.94 24.69 16.78
N SER A 14 -38.34 23.82 17.60
CA SER A 14 -36.93 23.44 17.50
C SER A 14 -36.74 22.59 16.26
N GLN A 15 -36.06 23.12 15.23
CA GLN A 15 -35.56 22.30 14.14
C GLN A 15 -34.35 21.51 14.66
N ALA A 16 -34.52 20.20 14.78
CA ALA A 16 -33.42 19.29 15.00
C ALA A 16 -32.52 19.30 13.74
N SER A 17 -31.41 20.01 13.84
CA SER A 17 -30.34 19.97 12.85
C SER A 17 -29.81 18.55 12.76
N ILE A 18 -29.98 17.89 11.60
CA ILE A 18 -29.26 16.67 11.27
C ILE A 18 -27.78 17.05 11.17
N ALA A 19 -27.02 16.77 12.23
CA ALA A 19 -25.58 16.98 12.23
C ALA A 19 -24.93 16.04 11.21
N ASP A 20 -24.09 16.59 10.33
CA ASP A 20 -23.24 15.83 9.42
C ASP A 20 -22.29 14.95 10.26
N PRO A 21 -22.28 13.61 10.10
CA PRO A 21 -21.37 12.72 10.83
C PRO A 21 -19.88 12.94 10.49
N ARG A 22 -19.56 13.81 9.52
CA ARG A 22 -18.18 14.27 9.24
C ARG A 22 -17.80 15.53 10.03
N ALA A 23 -18.72 16.15 10.76
CA ALA A 23 -18.45 17.35 11.53
C ALA A 23 -17.63 17.02 12.78
N THR A 24 -16.36 17.42 12.73
CA THR A 24 -15.43 17.61 13.88
C THR A 24 -14.89 16.34 14.54
N ARG A 25 -14.09 15.56 13.81
CA ARG A 25 -12.99 14.83 14.46
C ARG A 25 -11.81 15.78 14.56
N ALA A 26 -11.42 16.19 15.77
CA ALA A 26 -10.21 16.96 15.97
C ALA A 26 -9.04 16.22 15.33
N SER A 27 -8.27 16.89 14.47
CA SER A 27 -7.05 16.32 13.91
C SER A 27 -6.09 16.01 15.04
N VAL A 28 -5.67 14.75 15.17
CA VAL A 28 -4.62 14.38 16.11
C VAL A 28 -3.29 14.85 15.52
N ASP A 29 -2.61 15.75 16.23
CA ASP A 29 -1.23 16.11 15.92
C ASP A 29 -0.32 14.94 16.31
N LEU A 30 -0.10 14.04 15.35
CA LEU A 30 0.74 12.86 15.55
C LEU A 30 2.20 13.22 15.76
N ASP A 31 2.70 14.36 15.28
CA ASP A 31 4.12 14.72 15.41
C ASP A 31 4.46 14.97 16.88
N ASN A 32 3.55 15.63 17.61
CA ASN A 32 3.68 15.93 19.04
C ASN A 32 3.04 14.87 19.98
N ALA A 33 2.49 13.79 19.43
CA ALA A 33 1.93 12.69 20.21
C ALA A 33 3.03 11.83 20.87
N THR A 34 2.67 11.13 21.95
CA THR A 34 3.56 10.14 22.60
C THR A 34 3.84 8.96 21.66
N ASP A 35 4.96 8.27 21.87
CA ASP A 35 5.32 7.11 21.05
C ASP A 35 4.25 6.01 21.07
N ILE A 36 3.58 5.82 22.23
CA ILE A 36 2.48 4.85 22.34
C ILE A 36 1.26 5.29 21.52
N GLN A 37 0.95 6.58 21.47
CA GLN A 37 -0.13 7.09 20.62
C GLN A 37 0.19 6.90 19.14
N LYS A 38 1.43 7.22 18.72
CA LYS A 38 1.91 6.99 17.35
C LYS A 38 1.84 5.52 16.96
N LEU A 39 2.39 4.63 17.80
CA LEU A 39 2.36 3.19 17.59
C LEU A 39 0.93 2.65 17.48
N SER A 40 0.04 3.07 18.39
CA SER A 40 -1.37 2.64 18.37
C SER A 40 -2.08 3.07 17.09
N TYR A 41 -1.79 4.27 16.60
CA TYR A 41 -2.35 4.79 15.34
C TYR A 41 -1.85 3.99 14.14
N LEU A 42 -0.54 3.73 14.05
CA LEU A 42 0.06 2.95 12.96
C LEU A 42 -0.48 1.51 12.95
N LEU A 43 -0.62 0.86 14.10
CA LEU A 43 -1.23 -0.46 14.20
C LEU A 43 -2.68 -0.48 13.70
N GLY A 44 -3.45 0.58 13.99
CA GLY A 44 -4.81 0.75 13.48
C GLY A 44 -4.86 0.89 11.95
N LEU A 45 -3.93 1.65 11.37
CA LEU A 45 -3.79 1.78 9.91
C LEU A 45 -3.45 0.44 9.26
N ASP A 46 -2.43 -0.26 9.76
CA ASP A 46 -1.98 -1.54 9.23
C ASP A 46 -3.11 -2.59 9.26
N MET A 47 -3.84 -2.64 10.37
CA MET A 47 -5.00 -3.52 10.52
C MET A 47 -6.08 -3.19 9.50
N TYR A 48 -6.47 -1.91 9.38
CA TYR A 48 -7.53 -1.50 8.47
C TYR A 48 -7.14 -1.72 7.00
N GLU A 49 -5.92 -1.37 6.60
CA GLU A 49 -5.42 -1.58 5.24
C GLU A 49 -5.47 -3.07 4.88
N LYS A 50 -4.97 -3.94 5.77
CA LYS A 50 -4.99 -5.39 5.53
C LYS A 50 -6.41 -5.93 5.38
N ARG A 51 -7.33 -5.52 6.25
CA ARG A 51 -8.71 -6.02 6.26
C ARG A 51 -9.54 -5.48 5.10
N SER A 52 -9.39 -4.20 4.76
CA SER A 52 -10.07 -3.58 3.63
C SER A 52 -9.68 -4.22 2.29
N LYS A 53 -8.39 -4.55 2.10
CA LYS A 53 -7.93 -5.31 0.92
C LYS A 53 -8.59 -6.69 0.81
N GLN A 54 -8.90 -7.33 1.95
CA GLN A 54 -9.63 -8.59 1.99
C GLN A 54 -11.14 -8.44 1.75
N GLY A 55 -11.65 -7.22 1.59
CA GLY A 55 -13.07 -6.93 1.37
C GLY A 55 -13.87 -6.69 2.65
N PHE A 56 -13.22 -6.59 3.82
CA PHE A 56 -13.91 -6.22 5.05
C PHE A 56 -14.20 -4.72 5.10
N THR A 57 -15.44 -4.36 5.44
CA THR A 57 -15.79 -3.01 5.89
C THR A 57 -15.88 -3.04 7.41
N LEU A 58 -14.99 -2.30 8.08
CA LEU A 58 -14.95 -2.26 9.54
C LEU A 58 -15.68 -1.02 10.06
N ASP A 59 -16.48 -1.19 11.11
CA ASP A 59 -16.99 -0.10 11.92
C ASP A 59 -15.91 0.31 12.95
N PRO A 60 -15.30 1.51 12.82
CA PRO A 60 -14.20 1.92 13.68
C PRO A 60 -14.62 2.08 15.15
N GLU A 61 -15.87 2.47 15.43
CA GLU A 61 -16.35 2.65 16.80
C GLU A 61 -16.56 1.31 17.49
N MET A 62 -17.06 0.31 16.75
CA MET A 62 -17.19 -1.05 17.27
C MET A 62 -15.83 -1.72 17.51
N VAL A 63 -14.85 -1.48 16.63
CA VAL A 63 -13.48 -1.96 16.83
C VAL A 63 -12.86 -1.32 18.07
N ALA A 64 -12.99 0.01 18.23
CA ALA A 64 -12.47 0.71 19.40
C ALA A 64 -13.17 0.27 20.70
N ARG A 65 -14.48 -0.01 20.65
CA ARG A 65 -15.23 -0.57 21.77
C ARG A 65 -14.72 -1.96 22.15
N ALA A 66 -14.51 -2.85 21.18
CA ALA A 66 -14.01 -4.19 21.44
C ALA A 66 -12.66 -4.18 22.17
N ILE A 67 -11.74 -3.27 21.80
CA ILE A 67 -10.45 -3.12 22.48
C ILE A 67 -10.64 -2.67 23.94
N ARG A 68 -11.54 -1.70 24.19
CA ARG A 68 -11.83 -1.22 25.55
C ARG A 68 -12.51 -2.28 26.41
N ASP A 69 -13.46 -3.01 25.84
CA ASP A 69 -14.18 -4.08 26.53
C ASP A 69 -13.20 -5.19 26.95
N GLU A 70 -12.30 -5.62 26.05
CA GLU A 70 -11.24 -6.60 26.35
C GLU A 70 -10.32 -6.11 27.49
N GLN A 71 -9.89 -4.85 27.45
CA GLN A 71 -9.06 -4.25 28.52
C GLN A 71 -9.78 -4.21 29.88
N ALA A 72 -11.09 -4.01 29.87
CA ALA A 72 -11.93 -4.01 31.06
C ALA A 72 -12.38 -5.42 31.50
N GLY A 73 -12.02 -6.47 30.75
CA GLY A 73 -12.48 -7.83 30.99
C GLY A 73 -13.98 -8.05 30.72
N ILE A 74 -14.60 -7.15 29.95
CA ILE A 74 -16.00 -7.22 29.54
C ILE A 74 -16.10 -8.20 28.38
N LYS A 75 -16.88 -9.26 28.57
CA LYS A 75 -17.13 -10.25 27.52
C LYS A 75 -18.26 -9.76 26.60
N PRO A 76 -18.16 -9.99 25.28
CA PRO A 76 -19.24 -9.65 24.37
C PRO A 76 -20.47 -10.52 24.62
N GLU A 77 -21.64 -9.90 24.68
CA GLU A 77 -22.93 -10.59 24.68
C GLU A 77 -23.38 -10.80 23.23
N LEU A 78 -23.10 -11.98 22.69
CA LEU A 78 -23.57 -12.40 21.38
C LEU A 78 -24.25 -13.76 21.51
N SER A 79 -25.47 -13.90 21.01
CA SER A 79 -26.13 -15.20 20.98
C SER A 79 -25.33 -16.18 20.13
N SER A 80 -25.40 -17.48 20.43
CA SER A 80 -24.72 -18.50 19.62
C SER A 80 -25.14 -18.42 18.14
N ALA A 81 -26.40 -18.04 17.87
CA ALA A 81 -26.92 -17.88 16.52
C ALA A 81 -26.25 -16.71 15.77
N GLU A 82 -26.14 -15.53 16.39
CA GLU A 82 -25.46 -14.38 15.75
C GLU A 82 -23.94 -14.59 15.65
N TYR A 83 -23.33 -15.29 16.61
CA TYR A 83 -21.93 -15.69 16.51
C TYR A 83 -21.68 -16.57 15.28
N MET A 84 -22.49 -17.62 15.09
CA MET A 84 -22.35 -18.50 13.93
C MET A 84 -22.60 -17.75 12.62
N ARG A 85 -23.61 -16.89 12.57
CA ARG A 85 -23.89 -16.07 11.37
C ARG A 85 -22.74 -15.14 11.01
N THR A 86 -22.18 -14.42 11.99
CA THR A 86 -21.04 -13.50 11.75
C THR A 86 -19.75 -14.25 11.43
N PHE A 87 -19.54 -15.43 12.02
CA PHE A 87 -18.43 -16.31 11.66
C PHE A 87 -18.54 -16.78 10.21
N THR A 88 -19.71 -17.24 9.77
CA THR A 88 -19.94 -17.64 8.38
C THR A 88 -19.68 -16.49 7.41
N LEU A 89 -20.22 -15.30 7.67
CA LEU A 89 -19.94 -14.11 6.85
C LEU A 89 -18.44 -13.80 6.76
N LYS A 90 -17.72 -13.88 7.88
CA LYS A 90 -16.26 -13.70 7.90
C LYS A 90 -15.55 -14.74 7.03
N GLN A 91 -15.95 -16.01 7.10
CA GLN A 91 -15.37 -17.08 6.28
C GLN A 91 -15.65 -16.84 4.80
N GLU A 92 -16.89 -16.50 4.42
CA GLU A 92 -17.25 -16.19 3.04
C GLU A 92 -16.40 -15.06 2.45
N ILE A 93 -16.18 -13.98 3.20
CA ILE A 93 -15.33 -12.87 2.77
C ILE A 93 -13.89 -13.35 2.53
N ILE A 94 -13.33 -14.11 3.46
CA ILE A 94 -11.95 -14.63 3.36
C ILE A 94 -11.81 -15.59 2.17
N THR A 95 -12.69 -16.59 2.04
CA THR A 95 -12.65 -17.55 0.94
C THR A 95 -12.82 -16.87 -0.42
N ASN A 96 -13.73 -15.90 -0.53
CA ASN A 96 -13.91 -15.13 -1.76
C ASN A 96 -12.71 -14.25 -2.09
N PHE A 97 -12.00 -13.73 -1.08
CA PHE A 97 -10.75 -13.02 -1.29
C PHE A 97 -9.65 -13.98 -1.75
N GLU A 98 -9.44 -15.09 -1.05
CA GLU A 98 -8.41 -16.09 -1.37
C GLU A 98 -8.58 -16.66 -2.78
N ALA A 99 -9.81 -17.00 -3.17
CA ALA A 99 -10.11 -17.49 -4.52
C ALA A 99 -9.75 -16.47 -5.60
N ARG A 100 -10.11 -15.18 -5.40
CA ARG A 100 -9.76 -14.10 -6.33
C ARG A 100 -8.25 -13.83 -6.34
N TRP A 101 -7.60 -13.88 -5.18
CA TRP A 101 -6.17 -13.67 -5.04
C TRP A 101 -5.37 -14.76 -5.75
N GLN A 102 -5.77 -16.01 -5.58
CA GLN A 102 -5.17 -17.16 -6.26
C GLN A 102 -5.36 -17.07 -7.78
N ALA A 103 -6.59 -16.78 -8.25
CA ALA A 103 -6.85 -16.61 -9.68
C ALA A 103 -6.03 -15.47 -10.30
N LEU A 104 -5.88 -14.35 -9.58
CA LEU A 104 -5.04 -13.23 -10.01
C LEU A 104 -3.56 -13.62 -10.02
N SER A 105 -3.09 -14.34 -9.00
CA SER A 105 -1.71 -14.84 -8.89
C SER A 105 -1.33 -15.72 -10.08
N GLU A 106 -2.18 -16.69 -10.41
CA GLU A 106 -1.97 -17.60 -11.54
C GLU A 106 -1.97 -16.86 -12.88
N LYS A 107 -2.92 -15.94 -13.07
CA LYS A 107 -2.99 -15.08 -14.25
C LYS A 107 -1.71 -14.24 -14.40
N ASN A 108 -1.33 -13.51 -13.35
CA ASN A 108 -0.18 -12.61 -13.37
C ASN A 108 1.13 -13.38 -13.61
N LEU A 109 1.28 -14.56 -13.00
CA LEU A 109 2.45 -15.41 -13.21
C LEU A 109 2.54 -15.89 -14.67
N ALA A 110 1.42 -16.29 -15.28
CA ALA A 110 1.38 -16.73 -16.66
C ALA A 110 1.68 -15.58 -17.64
N GLU A 111 1.01 -14.43 -17.46
CA GLU A 111 1.22 -13.23 -18.27
C GLU A 111 2.66 -12.70 -18.14
N GLY A 112 3.19 -12.67 -16.91
CA GLY A 112 4.55 -12.27 -16.60
C GLY A 112 5.60 -13.15 -17.27
N LYS A 113 5.48 -14.48 -17.15
CA LYS A 113 6.38 -15.43 -17.83
C LYS A 113 6.36 -15.24 -19.34
N ALA A 114 5.16 -15.12 -19.93
CA ALA A 114 5.03 -14.91 -21.37
C ALA A 114 5.61 -13.56 -21.83
N PHE A 115 5.41 -12.50 -21.04
CA PHE A 115 6.00 -11.19 -21.30
C PHE A 115 7.52 -11.25 -21.28
N LEU A 116 8.12 -11.78 -20.21
CA LEU A 116 9.58 -11.86 -20.06
C LEU A 116 10.22 -12.72 -21.15
N ALA A 117 9.62 -13.85 -21.50
CA ALA A 117 10.12 -14.71 -22.59
C ALA A 117 10.16 -13.97 -23.93
N ARG A 118 9.11 -13.21 -24.29
CA ARG A 118 9.13 -12.35 -25.49
C ARG A 118 10.14 -11.22 -25.35
N LYS A 119 10.22 -10.61 -24.17
CA LYS A 119 11.07 -9.45 -23.91
C LYS A 119 12.56 -9.79 -24.05
N ALA A 120 12.96 -10.97 -23.61
CA ALA A 120 14.33 -11.48 -23.72
C ALA A 120 14.80 -11.66 -25.18
N LEU A 121 13.87 -11.79 -26.13
CA LEU A 121 14.18 -11.91 -27.56
C LEU A 121 14.30 -10.56 -28.27
N GLU A 122 13.92 -9.45 -27.61
CA GLU A 122 14.00 -8.13 -28.23
C GLU A 122 15.47 -7.66 -28.34
N PRO A 123 15.87 -7.06 -29.49
CA PRO A 123 17.19 -6.46 -29.62
C PRO A 123 17.51 -5.46 -28.50
N GLY A 124 18.74 -5.54 -27.99
CA GLY A 124 19.24 -4.67 -26.92
C GLY A 124 18.67 -4.97 -25.52
N VAL A 125 17.87 -6.03 -25.35
CA VAL A 125 17.55 -6.57 -24.03
C VAL A 125 18.60 -7.59 -23.63
N ILE A 126 19.06 -7.49 -22.38
CA ILE A 126 20.07 -8.35 -21.78
C ILE A 126 19.42 -9.11 -20.63
N SER A 127 19.68 -10.41 -20.56
CA SER A 127 19.23 -11.29 -19.47
C SER A 127 20.37 -11.57 -18.50
N THR A 128 20.07 -11.63 -17.21
CA THR A 128 21.00 -12.11 -16.17
C THR A 128 20.63 -13.51 -15.70
N ASP A 129 21.53 -14.17 -14.98
CA ASP A 129 21.31 -15.51 -14.42
C ASP A 129 20.16 -15.56 -13.39
N SER A 130 19.81 -14.42 -12.77
CA SER A 130 18.69 -14.34 -11.83
C SER A 130 17.33 -14.29 -12.52
N GLY A 131 17.31 -14.12 -13.84
CA GLY A 131 16.12 -13.90 -14.66
C GLY A 131 15.72 -12.43 -14.80
N LEU A 132 16.50 -11.49 -14.25
CA LEU A 132 16.32 -10.06 -14.51
C LEU A 132 16.61 -9.77 -15.98
N LEU A 133 15.74 -8.99 -16.62
CA LEU A 133 16.00 -8.46 -17.95
C LEU A 133 16.21 -6.95 -17.87
N TYR A 134 17.08 -6.38 -18.70
CA TYR A 134 17.23 -4.94 -18.77
C TYR A 134 17.63 -4.47 -20.17
N ARG A 135 17.35 -3.19 -20.45
CA ARG A 135 17.79 -2.46 -21.63
C ARG A 135 18.49 -1.19 -21.19
N ILE A 136 19.68 -0.98 -21.75
CA ILE A 136 20.46 0.24 -21.53
C ILE A 136 19.92 1.33 -22.46
N LEU A 137 19.37 2.42 -21.90
CA LEU A 137 19.01 3.61 -22.68
C LEU A 137 20.18 4.61 -22.72
N ARG A 138 20.94 4.67 -21.62
CA ARG A 138 22.19 5.43 -21.49
C ARG A 138 23.13 4.68 -20.55
N SER A 139 24.38 4.49 -20.95
CA SER A 139 25.34 3.65 -20.23
C SER A 139 25.86 4.27 -18.92
N GLY A 140 25.82 5.60 -18.81
CA GLY A 140 26.57 6.32 -17.77
C GLY A 140 28.08 6.26 -18.02
N ALA A 141 28.85 6.98 -17.21
CA ALA A 141 30.30 7.05 -17.32
C ALA A 141 31.04 7.04 -15.97
N GLY A 142 30.31 7.17 -14.85
CA GLY A 142 30.93 7.19 -13.52
C GLY A 142 31.15 5.80 -12.92
N GLU A 143 31.34 5.81 -11.60
CA GLU A 143 31.58 4.62 -10.80
C GLU A 143 30.33 3.72 -10.70
N LYS A 144 30.55 2.47 -10.30
CA LYS A 144 29.46 1.55 -9.95
C LYS A 144 29.21 1.61 -8.45
N PRO A 145 27.94 1.66 -7.98
CA PRO A 145 27.62 1.56 -6.56
C PRO A 145 28.07 0.23 -5.97
N ARG A 146 28.45 0.24 -4.70
CA ARG A 146 28.61 -0.95 -3.86
C ARG A 146 27.36 -1.15 -3.01
N ALA A 147 27.20 -2.35 -2.46
CA ALA A 147 26.06 -2.65 -1.59
C ALA A 147 26.00 -1.79 -0.31
N SER A 148 27.14 -1.24 0.13
CA SER A 148 27.23 -0.34 1.28
C SER A 148 26.81 1.11 0.99
N ASP A 149 26.74 1.49 -0.29
CA ASP A 149 26.54 2.88 -0.68
C ASP A 149 25.04 3.24 -0.72
N ILE A 150 24.76 4.54 -0.81
CA ILE A 150 23.43 5.08 -1.05
C ILE A 150 23.36 5.57 -2.50
N ALA A 151 22.36 5.13 -3.24
CA ALA A 151 22.14 5.56 -4.62
C ALA A 151 21.02 6.60 -4.67
N ARG A 152 21.30 7.76 -5.28
CA ARG A 152 20.28 8.75 -5.63
C ARG A 152 19.77 8.48 -7.03
N VAL A 153 18.47 8.26 -7.16
CA VAL A 153 17.88 7.80 -8.42
C VAL A 153 16.59 8.52 -8.76
N HIS A 154 16.40 8.75 -10.05
CA HIS A 154 15.06 8.92 -10.61
C HIS A 154 14.55 7.56 -11.10
N TYR A 155 13.28 7.27 -10.85
CA TYR A 155 12.64 6.03 -11.25
C TYR A 155 11.14 6.19 -11.46
N ARG A 156 10.59 5.28 -12.27
CA ARG A 156 9.17 5.05 -12.49
C ARG A 156 8.91 3.55 -12.63
N GLY A 157 8.16 2.98 -11.71
CA GLY A 157 7.76 1.58 -11.69
C GLY A 157 6.30 1.40 -12.10
N THR A 158 6.06 0.48 -13.05
CA THR A 158 4.74 0.13 -13.57
C THR A 158 4.53 -1.38 -13.58
N LEU A 159 3.28 -1.79 -13.45
CA LEU A 159 2.83 -3.16 -13.72
C LEU A 159 2.65 -3.39 -15.23
N LEU A 160 2.44 -4.64 -15.65
CA LEU A 160 2.25 -4.96 -17.07
C LEU A 160 0.98 -4.34 -17.69
N ASN A 161 -0.02 -4.06 -16.85
CA ASN A 161 -1.25 -3.37 -17.28
C ASN A 161 -1.06 -1.84 -17.44
N GLY A 162 0.13 -1.31 -17.14
CA GLY A 162 0.46 0.12 -17.22
C GLY A 162 0.23 0.91 -15.94
N ASP A 163 -0.34 0.31 -14.89
CA ASP A 163 -0.55 0.99 -13.62
C ASP A 163 0.78 1.34 -12.96
N GLU A 164 0.95 2.60 -12.60
CA GLU A 164 2.12 3.10 -11.89
C GLU A 164 1.98 2.81 -10.39
N PHE A 165 2.90 2.00 -9.84
CA PHE A 165 2.90 1.67 -8.42
C PHE A 165 3.78 2.61 -7.58
N ASP A 166 4.84 3.16 -8.19
CA ASP A 166 5.75 4.10 -7.52
C ASP A 166 6.54 4.95 -8.54
N SER A 167 6.73 6.23 -8.23
CA SER A 167 7.39 7.19 -9.13
C SER A 167 8.01 8.36 -8.38
N SER A 168 9.31 8.54 -8.57
CA SER A 168 10.03 9.73 -8.10
C SER A 168 9.58 11.00 -8.82
N PHE A 169 9.19 10.88 -10.09
CA PHE A 169 8.75 12.02 -10.90
C PHE A 169 7.42 12.58 -10.38
N LYS A 170 6.50 11.71 -9.99
CA LYS A 170 5.22 12.11 -9.38
C LYS A 170 5.41 12.83 -8.04
N ARG A 171 6.49 12.50 -7.31
CA ARG A 171 6.88 13.20 -6.08
C ARG A 171 7.65 14.50 -6.32
N GLY A 172 8.09 14.77 -7.55
CA GLY A 172 8.88 15.94 -7.91
C GLY A 172 10.32 15.94 -7.38
N LYS A 173 10.82 14.81 -6.84
CA LYS A 173 12.21 14.70 -6.34
C LYS A 173 12.76 13.27 -6.44
N PRO A 174 14.09 13.10 -6.62
CA PRO A 174 14.76 11.81 -6.57
C PRO A 174 14.53 11.06 -5.25
N GLY A 175 14.76 9.75 -5.27
CA GLY A 175 14.84 8.92 -4.06
C GLY A 175 16.30 8.57 -3.74
N ASP A 176 16.63 8.59 -2.45
CA ASP A 176 17.93 8.16 -1.94
C ASP A 176 17.75 6.79 -1.27
N PHE A 177 18.40 5.75 -1.82
CA PHE A 177 18.19 4.37 -1.38
C PHE A 177 19.49 3.69 -0.96
N PRO A 178 19.53 3.07 0.23
CA PRO A 178 20.65 2.20 0.62
C PRO A 178 20.63 0.93 -0.23
N VAL A 179 21.63 0.78 -1.10
CA VAL A 179 21.64 -0.25 -2.17
C VAL A 179 21.48 -1.66 -1.60
N GLY A 180 22.15 -1.97 -0.49
CA GLY A 180 22.12 -3.28 0.14
C GLY A 180 20.78 -3.70 0.75
N LYS A 181 19.86 -2.76 0.98
CA LYS A 181 18.54 -3.00 1.61
C LYS A 181 17.38 -3.00 0.60
N LEU A 182 17.68 -2.82 -0.69
CA LEU A 182 16.68 -2.82 -1.74
C LEU A 182 16.23 -4.23 -2.12
N ARG A 183 15.06 -4.32 -2.75
CA ARG A 183 14.55 -5.56 -3.34
C ARG A 183 15.55 -6.11 -4.38
N PRO A 184 15.63 -7.45 -4.57
CA PRO A 184 16.65 -8.08 -5.39
C PRO A 184 16.81 -7.45 -6.78
N ALA A 185 15.72 -7.20 -7.52
CA ALA A 185 15.78 -6.60 -8.86
C ALA A 185 16.42 -5.21 -8.88
N MET A 186 16.01 -4.35 -7.95
CA MET A 186 16.51 -2.97 -7.85
C MET A 186 17.98 -2.95 -7.42
N LYS A 187 18.33 -3.78 -6.42
CA LYS A 187 19.70 -3.96 -5.95
C LYS A 187 20.61 -4.44 -7.07
N GLU A 188 20.23 -5.52 -7.75
CA GLU A 188 21.00 -6.08 -8.86
C GLU A 188 21.19 -5.05 -9.98
N THR A 189 20.11 -4.37 -10.40
CA THR A 189 20.17 -3.32 -11.42
C THR A 189 21.19 -2.23 -11.05
N LEU A 190 21.12 -1.70 -9.83
CA LEU A 190 22.01 -0.62 -9.40
C LEU A 190 23.47 -1.06 -9.32
N LEU A 191 23.76 -2.28 -8.90
CA LEU A 191 25.12 -2.82 -8.87
C LEU A 191 25.72 -3.04 -10.27
N LEU A 192 24.86 -3.16 -11.29
CA LEU A 192 25.29 -3.27 -12.69
C LEU A 192 25.46 -1.90 -13.36
N MET A 193 24.66 -0.91 -12.98
CA MET A 193 24.68 0.45 -13.51
C MET A 193 25.93 1.25 -13.13
N ARG A 194 26.31 2.19 -13.99
CA ARG A 194 27.27 3.26 -13.71
C ARG A 194 26.54 4.56 -13.39
N GLU A 195 27.15 5.43 -12.60
CA GLU A 195 26.62 6.77 -12.38
C GLU A 195 26.39 7.51 -13.73
N GLY A 196 25.23 8.17 -13.82
CA GLY A 196 24.71 8.79 -15.03
C GLY A 196 23.95 7.83 -15.97
N ALA A 197 23.88 6.53 -15.68
CA ALA A 197 23.17 5.57 -16.51
C ALA A 197 21.66 5.70 -16.39
N LYS A 198 20.95 5.38 -17.48
CA LYS A 198 19.49 5.31 -17.54
C LYS A 198 19.04 4.03 -18.22
N TRP A 199 18.34 3.17 -17.51
CA TRP A 199 17.97 1.82 -17.94
C TRP A 199 16.46 1.62 -17.79
N VAL A 200 15.94 0.60 -18.47
CA VAL A 200 14.66 -0.03 -18.13
C VAL A 200 14.96 -1.47 -17.73
N PHE A 201 14.48 -1.91 -16.58
CA PHE A 201 14.55 -3.31 -16.17
C PHE A 201 13.16 -3.94 -16.06
N TYR A 202 13.11 -5.25 -16.25
CA TYR A 202 11.92 -6.08 -16.20
C TYR A 202 12.20 -7.20 -15.18
N ALA A 203 11.46 -7.18 -14.08
CA ALA A 203 11.73 -8.03 -12.94
C ALA A 203 10.65 -9.13 -12.81
N PRO A 204 11.03 -10.41 -12.85
CA PRO A 204 10.13 -11.49 -12.46
C PRO A 204 9.72 -11.37 -10.98
N PRO A 205 8.61 -11.99 -10.58
CA PRO A 205 8.03 -11.76 -9.26
C PRO A 205 8.97 -12.11 -8.10
N HIS A 206 9.80 -13.15 -8.22
CA HIS A 206 10.74 -13.55 -7.17
C HIS A 206 11.86 -12.54 -6.92
N LEU A 207 12.15 -11.65 -7.88
CA LEU A 207 13.06 -10.51 -7.69
C LEU A 207 12.32 -9.22 -7.30
N GLY A 208 11.00 -9.21 -7.53
CA GLY A 208 10.04 -8.17 -7.15
C GLY A 208 9.34 -8.55 -5.85
N TYR A 209 8.00 -8.59 -5.87
CA TYR A 209 7.13 -8.73 -4.69
C TYR A 209 6.56 -10.14 -4.41
N GLY A 210 6.83 -11.12 -5.27
CA GLY A 210 6.43 -12.51 -5.09
C GLY A 210 4.92 -12.73 -5.06
N GLU A 211 4.51 -13.87 -4.49
CA GLU A 211 3.11 -14.34 -4.42
C GLU A 211 2.24 -13.47 -3.51
N ASP A 212 2.84 -12.76 -2.55
CA ASP A 212 2.11 -11.93 -1.58
C ASP A 212 1.87 -10.49 -2.08
N GLY A 213 2.60 -10.05 -3.11
CA GLY A 213 2.54 -8.66 -3.55
C GLY A 213 2.95 -7.65 -2.46
N SER A 214 2.62 -6.38 -2.66
CA SER A 214 2.78 -5.32 -1.64
C SER A 214 2.10 -4.04 -2.06
N GLY A 215 1.42 -3.35 -1.14
CA GLY A 215 0.79 -2.07 -1.44
C GLY A 215 -0.20 -2.18 -2.62
N PRO A 216 0.02 -1.45 -3.73
CA PRO A 216 -0.78 -1.55 -4.96
C PRO A 216 -0.35 -2.69 -5.90
N ILE A 217 0.72 -3.43 -5.58
CA ILE A 217 1.26 -4.50 -6.40
C ILE A 217 0.58 -5.80 -6.01
N GLY A 218 -0.09 -6.44 -6.99
CA GLY A 218 -0.76 -7.71 -6.82
C GLY A 218 0.18 -8.92 -6.69
N PRO A 219 -0.38 -10.12 -6.51
CA PRO A 219 0.40 -11.34 -6.41
C PRO A 219 1.08 -11.66 -7.74
N ASN A 220 2.31 -12.14 -7.68
CA ASN A 220 3.09 -12.59 -8.84
C ASN A 220 3.18 -11.58 -9.99
N GLU A 221 3.11 -10.30 -9.68
CA GLU A 221 3.27 -9.23 -10.67
C GLU A 221 4.70 -9.13 -11.18
N THR A 222 4.83 -8.99 -12.50
CA THR A 222 6.10 -8.64 -13.16
C THR A 222 6.23 -7.14 -13.20
N LEU A 223 7.38 -6.61 -12.77
CA LEU A 223 7.59 -5.17 -12.69
C LEU A 223 8.35 -4.66 -13.91
N VAL A 224 7.94 -3.52 -14.42
CA VAL A 224 8.68 -2.76 -15.45
C VAL A 224 9.10 -1.45 -14.82
N THR A 225 10.41 -1.20 -14.74
CA THR A 225 10.92 0.00 -14.07
C THR A 225 11.93 0.71 -14.93
N GLU A 226 11.64 1.98 -15.23
CA GLU A 226 12.63 2.92 -15.75
C GLU A 226 13.39 3.51 -14.56
N ILE A 227 14.72 3.54 -14.66
CA ILE A 227 15.59 4.04 -13.59
C ILE A 227 16.78 4.81 -14.17
N GLU A 228 17.15 5.88 -13.50
CA GLU A 228 18.28 6.73 -13.78
C GLU A 228 19.11 6.90 -12.50
N LEU A 229 20.35 6.42 -12.53
CA LEU A 229 21.29 6.57 -11.42
C LEU A 229 21.97 7.93 -11.56
N LEU A 230 21.61 8.86 -10.67
CA LEU A 230 22.09 10.23 -10.71
C LEU A 230 23.44 10.37 -10.01
N GLU A 231 23.56 9.79 -8.82
CA GLU A 231 24.70 10.03 -7.92
C GLU A 231 24.86 8.88 -6.93
N ILE A 232 26.10 8.59 -6.55
CA ILE A 232 26.44 7.70 -5.42
C ILE A 232 26.79 8.55 -4.20
N LEU A 233 25.91 8.53 -3.20
CA LEU A 233 26.11 9.18 -1.90
C LEU A 233 26.90 8.24 -0.99
N LYS A 234 28.06 8.70 -0.52
CA LYS A 234 28.97 7.93 0.35
C LYS A 234 28.71 8.19 1.83
#